data_AF-A0A1X0QTT2-F1
#
_entry.id   AF-A0A1X0QTT2-F1
#
_cell.length_a   1.000
_cell.length_b   1.000
_cell.length_c   1.000
_cell.angle_alpha   90.00
_cell.angle_beta   90.00
_cell.angle_gamma   90.00
#
_symmetry.space_group_name_H-M   'P 1'
#
loop_
_entity.id
_entity.type
_entity.pdbx_description
1 polymer ?
#
loop_
_entity_poly.entity_id
_entity_poly.type
_entity_poly.pdbx_seq_one_letter_code
_entity_poly.pdbx_strand_id
1 'polypeptide(L)'
;MGKKVTYAIGFIRQSPFAQELKEQQSRYDTELELGNKRKAATIALEISDLLIAQVDEIDPGLPAHVQEQDTRKFLTKAIGYCKEAIKFFQRDKHSPDTMYDLVSAYYNLCQCHSSLEDYEAAIRYGTIALSYMPREDQDKSKLQMIYKTIGDTYFIKATDPDESRHDDFFHAYEYYMKEKSILETMTLDDVDRDPTVLPQFHRSNKFNLGVVCSKLPNKREFAEKFLKEAVEDAQTLKDYANEKKTWWELGNHYRRVNQDHLVKACQIREMNIIRQHGFHEDELPCLEERIKFHLEMKEFAECYRLSKRLKELTNEDTKEYYVTGG
;
A
#
# COMPACT_ATOMS: atom_id res chain seq x y z
N MET A 1 54.93 9.02 9.58
CA MET A 1 53.80 9.52 8.78
C MET A 1 52.59 8.67 9.10
N GLY A 2 51.64 9.23 9.87
CA GLY A 2 50.46 8.51 10.35
C GLY A 2 49.46 8.26 9.23
N LYS A 3 48.96 7.02 9.12
CA LYS A 3 47.86 6.66 8.23
C LYS A 3 46.60 7.36 8.71
N LYS A 4 46.10 8.34 7.94
CA LYS A 4 44.75 8.87 8.10
C LYS A 4 43.76 7.77 7.68
N VAL A 5 43.06 7.22 8.65
CA VAL A 5 41.87 6.40 8.43
C VAL A 5 40.71 7.37 8.27
N THR A 6 40.22 7.52 7.04
CA THR A 6 39.02 8.32 6.75
C THR A 6 37.81 7.46 7.09
N TYR A 7 37.19 7.71 8.24
CA TYR A 7 35.86 7.14 8.51
C TYR A 7 34.87 7.82 7.56
N ALA A 8 34.36 7.06 6.59
CA ALA A 8 33.13 7.43 5.90
C ALA A 8 32.00 7.28 6.92
N ILE A 9 31.72 8.37 7.64
CA ILE A 9 30.49 8.49 8.41
C ILE A 9 29.40 8.63 7.36
N GLY A 10 28.82 7.51 6.92
CA GLY A 10 27.53 7.53 6.26
C GLY A 10 26.58 8.23 7.22
N PHE A 11 26.04 9.37 6.82
CA PHE A 11 24.92 9.99 7.53
C PHE A 11 23.75 9.01 7.41
N ILE A 12 23.63 8.10 8.38
CA ILE A 12 22.43 7.30 8.56
C ILE A 12 21.34 8.33 8.85
N ARG A 13 20.45 8.55 7.88
CA ARG A 13 19.25 9.37 8.06
C ARG A 13 18.54 8.81 9.29
N GLN A 14 18.60 9.53 10.41
CA GLN A 14 17.87 9.12 11.60
C GLN A 14 16.39 9.15 11.25
N SER A 15 15.70 8.06 11.56
CA SER A 15 14.26 7.98 11.36
C SER A 15 13.56 9.13 12.10
N PRO A 16 12.48 9.70 11.53
CA PRO A 16 11.69 10.74 12.18
C PRO A 16 11.05 10.25 13.50
N PHE A 17 10.81 8.94 13.62
CA PHE A 17 10.16 8.33 14.79
C PHE A 17 11.15 7.80 15.83
N ALA A 18 12.47 7.80 15.55
CA ALA A 18 13.45 7.15 16.42
C ALA A 18 13.49 7.74 17.84
N GLN A 19 13.34 9.05 17.97
CA GLN A 19 13.29 9.73 19.27
C GLN A 19 11.99 9.39 20.00
N GLU A 20 10.85 9.53 19.33
CA GLU A 20 9.53 9.26 19.90
C GLU A 20 9.39 7.80 20.35
N LEU A 21 9.86 6.84 19.53
CA LEU A 21 9.90 5.42 19.88
C LEU A 21 10.68 5.18 21.17
N LYS A 22 11.82 5.83 21.36
CA LYS A 22 12.65 5.68 22.56
C LYS A 22 11.94 6.26 23.79
N GLU A 23 11.31 7.43 23.63
CA GLU A 23 10.55 8.07 24.70
C GLU A 23 9.35 7.22 25.12
N GLN A 24 8.60 6.68 24.16
CA GLN A 24 7.45 5.81 24.41
C GLN A 24 7.86 4.48 25.03
N GLN A 25 8.98 3.88 24.60
CA GLN A 25 9.53 2.68 25.24
C GLN A 25 9.90 2.93 26.71
N SER A 26 10.55 4.06 27.02
CA SER A 26 10.87 4.40 28.41
C SER A 26 9.61 4.60 29.25
N ARG A 27 8.56 5.22 28.69
CA ARG A 27 7.26 5.39 29.36
C ARG A 27 6.55 4.07 29.59
N TYR A 28 6.59 3.17 28.61
CA TYR A 28 6.04 1.82 28.73
C TYR A 28 6.66 1.05 29.89
N ASP A 29 8.00 1.02 29.97
CA ASP A 29 8.72 0.33 31.04
C ASP A 29 8.38 0.92 32.42
N THR A 30 8.33 2.26 32.52
CA THR A 30 7.95 2.95 33.76
C THR A 30 6.54 2.57 34.23
N GLU A 31 5.55 2.56 33.32
CA GLU A 31 4.17 2.21 33.68
C GLU A 31 4.02 0.73 34.06
N LEU A 32 4.83 -0.16 33.47
CA LEU A 32 4.92 -1.55 33.91
C LEU A 32 5.47 -1.68 35.33
N GLU A 33 6.55 -0.96 35.65
CA GLU A 33 7.14 -0.95 37.00
C GLU A 33 6.16 -0.40 38.05
N LEU A 34 5.39 0.63 37.70
CA LEU A 34 4.35 1.20 38.56
C LEU A 34 3.10 0.31 38.66
N GLY A 35 3.00 -0.77 37.87
CA GLY A 35 1.84 -1.67 37.85
C GLY A 35 0.62 -1.13 37.11
N ASN A 36 0.75 -0.03 36.38
CA ASN A 36 -0.31 0.66 35.63
C ASN A 36 -0.60 -0.04 34.29
N LYS A 37 -1.04 -1.31 34.37
CA LYS A 37 -1.19 -2.23 33.24
C LYS A 37 -1.99 -1.69 32.05
N ARG A 38 -3.09 -0.97 32.31
CA ARG A 38 -3.93 -0.40 31.23
C ARG A 38 -3.18 0.69 30.47
N LYS A 39 -2.48 1.58 31.18
CA LYS A 39 -1.70 2.65 30.55
C LYS A 39 -0.49 2.10 29.80
N ALA A 40 0.18 1.09 30.35
CA ALA A 40 1.23 0.35 29.64
C ALA A 40 0.69 -0.29 28.36
N ALA A 41 -0.53 -0.86 28.36
CA ALA A 41 -1.15 -1.43 27.17
C ALA A 41 -1.45 -0.38 26.09
N THR A 42 -1.96 0.79 26.46
CA THR A 42 -2.16 1.91 25.52
C THR A 42 -0.84 2.38 24.93
N ILE A 43 0.22 2.55 25.74
CA ILE A 43 1.54 2.94 25.24
C ILE A 43 2.13 1.85 24.33
N ALA A 44 1.92 0.57 24.65
CA ALA A 44 2.34 -0.53 23.76
C ALA A 44 1.67 -0.43 22.38
N LEU A 45 0.38 -0.06 22.34
CA LEU A 45 -0.33 0.17 21.09
C LEU A 45 0.27 1.36 20.32
N GLU A 46 0.53 2.49 20.98
CA GLU A 46 1.22 3.65 20.39
C GLU A 46 2.60 3.28 19.82
N ILE A 47 3.39 2.49 20.55
CA ILE A 47 4.69 1.99 20.07
C ILE A 47 4.50 1.11 18.82
N SER A 48 3.45 0.28 18.79
CA SER A 48 3.17 -0.56 17.63
C SER A 48 2.81 0.28 16.39
N ASP A 49 2.03 1.34 16.53
CA ASP A 49 1.70 2.27 15.45
C ASP A 49 2.96 2.95 14.89
N LEU A 50 3.82 3.46 15.78
CA LEU A 50 5.10 4.07 15.39
C LEU A 50 6.03 3.09 14.68
N LEU A 51 6.06 1.83 15.10
CA LEU A 51 6.85 0.78 14.45
C LEU A 51 6.29 0.38 13.08
N ILE A 52 4.98 0.46 12.87
CA ILE A 52 4.36 0.23 11.56
C ILE A 52 4.66 1.42 10.64
N ALA A 53 4.46 2.66 11.11
CA ALA A 53 4.81 3.87 10.36
C ALA A 53 6.30 3.94 10.01
N GLN A 54 7.17 3.36 10.85
CA GLN A 54 8.59 3.25 10.57
C GLN A 54 8.93 2.46 9.30
N VAL A 55 8.08 1.49 8.92
CA VAL A 55 8.28 0.69 7.71
C VAL A 55 8.16 1.55 6.46
N ASP A 56 7.22 2.50 6.45
CA ASP A 56 7.01 3.43 5.32
C ASP A 56 8.16 4.42 5.15
N GLU A 57 8.98 4.62 6.19
CA GLU A 57 10.16 5.50 6.20
C GLU A 57 11.48 4.77 5.92
N ILE A 58 11.44 3.46 5.61
CA ILE A 58 12.64 2.73 5.18
C ILE A 58 13.14 3.32 3.87
N ASP A 59 14.44 3.63 3.80
CA ASP A 59 15.05 4.25 2.64
C ASP A 59 14.92 3.33 1.41
N PRO A 60 14.17 3.73 0.36
CA PRO A 60 13.97 2.92 -0.83
C PRO A 60 15.27 2.72 -1.63
N GLY A 61 16.31 3.52 -1.37
CA GLY A 61 17.64 3.37 -1.97
C GLY A 61 18.49 2.24 -1.36
N LEU A 62 18.06 1.63 -0.25
CA LEU A 62 18.76 0.49 0.35
C LEU A 62 18.62 -0.77 -0.52
N PRO A 63 19.55 -1.73 -0.44
CA PRO A 63 19.37 -3.03 -1.08
C PRO A 63 18.09 -3.74 -0.58
N ALA A 64 17.34 -4.39 -1.46
CA ALA A 64 16.06 -5.03 -1.14
C ALA A 64 16.12 -5.97 0.07
N HIS A 65 17.19 -6.76 0.22
CA HIS A 65 17.36 -7.65 1.38
C HIS A 65 17.53 -6.90 2.71
N VAL A 66 18.08 -5.69 2.69
CA VAL A 66 18.19 -4.83 3.88
C VAL A 66 16.84 -4.24 4.22
N GLN A 67 16.10 -3.77 3.22
CA GLN A 67 14.73 -3.29 3.39
C GLN A 67 13.84 -4.39 3.99
N GLU A 68 13.88 -5.61 3.44
CA GLU A 68 13.12 -6.75 3.95
C GLU A 68 13.51 -7.10 5.39
N GLN A 69 14.81 -7.10 5.71
CA GLN A 69 15.31 -7.37 7.06
C GLN A 69 14.80 -6.34 8.07
N ASP A 70 14.84 -5.05 7.73
CA ASP A 70 14.38 -3.97 8.60
C ASP A 70 12.85 -3.97 8.74
N THR A 71 12.11 -4.17 7.65
CA THR A 71 10.65 -4.38 7.67
C THR A 71 10.30 -5.51 8.63
N ARG A 72 10.91 -6.68 8.47
CA ARG A 72 10.66 -7.84 9.33
C ARG A 72 10.96 -7.55 10.80
N LYS A 73 12.05 -6.83 11.07
CA LYS A 73 12.46 -6.44 12.42
C LYS A 73 11.46 -5.49 13.09
N PHE A 74 10.98 -4.46 12.39
CA PHE A 74 10.02 -3.52 12.95
C PHE A 74 8.64 -4.17 13.16
N LEU A 75 8.14 -4.89 12.16
CA LEU A 75 6.84 -5.56 12.25
C LEU A 75 6.81 -6.66 13.32
N THR A 76 7.89 -7.44 13.48
CA THR A 76 7.98 -8.45 14.56
C THR A 76 7.89 -7.81 15.95
N LYS A 77 8.51 -6.63 16.13
CA LYS A 77 8.41 -5.88 17.39
C LYS A 77 6.99 -5.32 17.59
N ALA A 78 6.38 -4.75 16.55
CA ALA A 78 5.01 -4.24 16.60
C ALA A 78 4.02 -5.34 17.02
N ILE A 79 4.15 -6.54 16.44
CA ILE A 79 3.37 -7.73 16.82
C ILE A 79 3.55 -8.07 18.30
N GLY A 80 4.77 -7.99 18.82
CA GLY A 80 5.07 -8.21 20.24
C GLY A 80 4.29 -7.26 21.14
N TYR A 81 4.36 -5.96 20.86
CA TYR A 81 3.63 -4.94 21.62
C TYR A 81 2.11 -5.09 21.49
N CYS A 82 1.58 -5.38 20.30
CA CYS A 82 0.15 -5.64 20.10
C CYS A 82 -0.33 -6.81 20.97
N LYS A 83 0.43 -7.92 21.00
CA LYS A 83 0.09 -9.10 21.81
C LYS A 83 0.10 -8.79 23.31
N GLU A 84 1.05 -8.00 23.79
CA GLU A 84 1.06 -7.56 25.19
C GLU A 84 -0.14 -6.65 25.50
N ALA A 85 -0.45 -5.68 24.63
CA ALA A 85 -1.59 -4.79 24.80
C ALA A 85 -2.92 -5.58 24.88
N ILE A 86 -3.13 -6.52 23.96
CA ILE A 86 -4.31 -7.39 23.91
C ILE A 86 -4.50 -8.18 25.21
N LYS A 87 -3.43 -8.72 25.83
CA LYS A 87 -3.52 -9.45 27.11
C LYS A 87 -4.13 -8.62 28.23
N PHE A 88 -3.91 -7.30 28.20
CA PHE A 88 -4.48 -6.38 29.19
C PHE A 88 -5.89 -5.97 28.80
N PHE A 89 -6.11 -5.55 27.56
CA PHE A 89 -7.43 -5.10 27.10
C PHE A 89 -8.49 -6.21 27.16
N GLN A 90 -8.14 -7.46 26.89
CA GLN A 90 -9.09 -8.58 26.96
C GLN A 90 -9.70 -8.78 28.35
N ARG A 91 -9.03 -8.35 29.42
CA ARG A 91 -9.54 -8.47 30.81
C ARG A 91 -10.73 -7.54 31.08
N ASP A 92 -10.87 -6.48 30.29
CA ASP A 92 -11.92 -5.47 30.42
C ASP A 92 -12.63 -5.24 29.07
N LYS A 93 -12.79 -6.30 28.29
CA LYS A 93 -13.34 -6.27 26.91
C LYS A 93 -14.78 -5.74 26.79
N HIS A 94 -15.46 -5.49 27.91
CA HIS A 94 -16.83 -4.97 27.95
C HIS A 94 -16.86 -3.45 28.14
N SER A 95 -15.73 -2.83 28.49
CA SER A 95 -15.57 -1.37 28.50
C SER A 95 -15.51 -0.84 27.06
N PRO A 96 -16.34 0.15 26.68
CA PRO A 96 -16.33 0.72 25.33
C PRO A 96 -14.95 1.19 24.88
N ASP A 97 -14.22 1.96 25.69
CA ASP A 97 -12.87 2.44 25.38
C ASP A 97 -11.92 1.27 25.05
N THR A 98 -12.05 0.19 25.81
CA THR A 98 -11.21 -1.01 25.66
C THR A 98 -11.57 -1.80 24.41
N MET A 99 -12.81 -1.71 23.92
CA MET A 99 -13.18 -2.27 22.62
C MET A 99 -12.47 -1.55 21.48
N TYR A 100 -12.41 -0.21 21.49
CA TYR A 100 -11.66 0.56 20.48
C TYR A 100 -10.16 0.20 20.49
N ASP A 101 -9.57 0.09 21.68
CA ASP A 101 -8.18 -0.32 21.85
C ASP A 101 -7.94 -1.76 21.33
N LEU A 102 -8.88 -2.69 21.58
CA LEU A 102 -8.81 -4.06 21.05
C LEU A 102 -8.90 -4.10 19.53
N VAL A 103 -9.84 -3.34 18.94
CA VAL A 103 -10.00 -3.22 17.49
C VAL A 103 -8.68 -2.74 16.88
N SER A 104 -8.09 -1.68 17.43
CA SER A 104 -6.83 -1.13 16.93
C SER A 104 -5.68 -2.12 17.08
N ALA A 105 -5.56 -2.81 18.22
CA ALA A 105 -4.50 -3.80 18.40
C ALA A 105 -4.62 -5.00 17.44
N TYR A 106 -5.84 -5.51 17.19
CA TYR A 106 -6.05 -6.57 16.21
C TYR A 106 -5.90 -6.08 14.76
N TYR A 107 -6.26 -4.83 14.49
CA TYR A 107 -6.02 -4.21 13.20
C TYR A 107 -4.53 -4.08 12.91
N ASN A 108 -3.72 -3.65 13.88
CA ASN A 108 -2.27 -3.56 13.74
C ASN A 108 -1.65 -4.95 13.51
N LEU A 109 -2.16 -6.01 14.16
CA LEU A 109 -1.78 -7.38 13.85
C LEU A 109 -2.15 -7.78 12.42
N CYS A 110 -3.35 -7.40 11.95
CA CYS A 110 -3.77 -7.63 10.56
C CYS A 110 -2.79 -6.99 9.57
N GLN A 111 -2.47 -5.70 9.75
CA GLN A 111 -1.51 -4.97 8.92
C GLN A 111 -0.12 -5.62 8.96
N CYS A 112 0.41 -5.89 10.16
CA CYS A 112 1.75 -6.48 10.30
C CYS A 112 1.86 -7.82 9.60
N HIS A 113 0.88 -8.72 9.79
CA HIS A 113 0.90 -10.02 9.14
C HIS A 113 0.67 -9.93 7.63
N SER A 114 -0.11 -8.95 7.15
CA SER A 114 -0.31 -8.71 5.72
C SER A 114 1.00 -8.28 5.05
N SER A 115 1.73 -7.34 5.66
CA SER A 115 3.04 -6.88 5.19
C SER A 115 4.15 -7.92 5.34
N LEU A 116 3.97 -8.92 6.21
CA LEU A 116 4.87 -10.07 6.35
C LEU A 116 4.45 -11.26 5.46
N GLU A 117 3.45 -11.07 4.59
CA GLU A 117 2.91 -12.09 3.69
C GLU A 117 2.34 -13.32 4.42
N ASP A 118 2.02 -13.21 5.71
CA ASP A 118 1.26 -14.22 6.47
C ASP A 118 -0.24 -13.94 6.30
N TYR A 119 -0.74 -14.18 5.09
CA TYR A 119 -2.09 -13.81 4.65
C TYR A 119 -3.17 -14.43 5.54
N GLU A 120 -2.98 -15.68 5.96
CA GLU A 120 -3.93 -16.39 6.81
C GLU A 120 -4.01 -15.76 8.20
N ALA A 121 -2.89 -15.35 8.81
CA ALA A 121 -2.93 -14.60 10.07
C ALA A 121 -3.54 -13.20 9.90
N ALA A 122 -3.21 -12.50 8.82
CA ALA A 122 -3.76 -11.19 8.53
C ALA A 122 -5.29 -11.23 8.45
N ILE A 123 -5.85 -12.14 7.64
CA ILE A 123 -7.30 -12.34 7.50
C ILE A 123 -7.94 -12.71 8.85
N ARG A 124 -7.32 -13.61 9.63
CA ARG A 124 -7.82 -13.98 10.96
C ARG A 124 -7.88 -12.78 11.90
N TYR A 125 -6.81 -12.01 12.03
CA TYR A 125 -6.77 -10.87 12.94
C TYR A 125 -7.67 -9.73 12.47
N GLY A 126 -7.78 -9.46 11.17
CA GLY A 126 -8.75 -8.51 10.63
C GLY A 126 -10.19 -8.93 10.95
N THR A 127 -10.52 -10.21 10.83
CA THR A 127 -11.84 -10.74 11.18
C THR A 127 -12.13 -10.62 12.69
N ILE A 128 -11.11 -10.84 13.53
CA ILE A 128 -11.23 -10.63 14.98
C ILE A 128 -11.44 -9.15 15.28
N ALA A 129 -10.72 -8.23 14.64
CA ALA A 129 -10.92 -6.79 14.78
C ALA A 129 -12.38 -6.41 14.49
N LEU A 130 -12.95 -6.90 13.38
CA LEU A 130 -14.37 -6.71 13.04
C LEU A 130 -15.33 -7.23 14.13
N SER A 131 -15.00 -8.35 14.78
CA SER A 131 -15.85 -8.91 15.85
C SER A 131 -15.88 -8.07 17.14
N TYR A 132 -14.85 -7.24 17.35
CA TYR A 132 -14.78 -6.28 18.46
C TYR A 132 -15.24 -4.88 18.06
N MET A 133 -15.54 -4.67 16.78
CA MET A 133 -15.96 -3.37 16.28
C MET A 133 -17.23 -2.94 17.03
N PRO A 134 -17.26 -1.71 17.57
CA PRO A 134 -18.51 -1.10 17.99
C PRO A 134 -19.47 -0.97 16.80
N ARG A 135 -20.69 -0.50 17.03
CA ARG A 135 -21.66 -0.33 15.94
C ARG A 135 -21.05 0.48 14.78
N GLU A 136 -21.42 0.16 13.55
CA GLU A 136 -20.80 0.70 12.33
C GLU A 136 -20.80 2.25 12.27
N ASP A 137 -21.72 2.90 12.97
CA ASP A 137 -21.83 4.35 13.06
C ASP A 137 -20.81 5.03 13.98
N GLN A 138 -20.06 4.27 14.79
CA GLN A 138 -19.22 4.84 15.85
C GLN A 138 -17.76 5.09 15.45
N ASP A 139 -17.21 4.30 14.51
CA ASP A 139 -15.83 4.47 14.03
C ASP A 139 -15.71 3.96 12.58
N LYS A 140 -16.30 4.73 11.68
CA LYS A 140 -16.36 4.40 10.25
C LYS A 140 -14.98 4.35 9.60
N SER A 141 -14.06 5.21 10.05
CA SER A 141 -12.68 5.24 9.53
C SER A 141 -11.95 3.94 9.83
N LYS A 142 -11.96 3.48 11.09
CA LYS A 142 -11.32 2.20 11.41
C LYS A 142 -11.99 1.03 10.70
N LEU A 143 -13.32 1.04 10.57
CA LEU A 143 -14.05 0.01 9.83
C LEU A 143 -13.64 -0.02 8.35
N GLN A 144 -13.54 1.15 7.70
CA GLN A 144 -13.04 1.31 6.33
C GLN A 144 -11.62 0.76 6.19
N MET A 145 -10.72 1.13 7.10
CA MET A 145 -9.33 0.65 7.11
C MET A 145 -9.24 -0.87 7.22
N ILE A 146 -10.04 -1.49 8.10
CA ILE A 146 -10.08 -2.95 8.27
C ILE A 146 -10.61 -3.62 6.99
N TYR A 147 -11.73 -3.15 6.43
CA TYR A 147 -12.27 -3.71 5.19
C TYR A 147 -11.28 -3.60 4.03
N LYS A 148 -10.65 -2.44 3.85
CA LYS A 148 -9.61 -2.24 2.84
C LYS A 148 -8.45 -3.22 3.03
N THR A 149 -7.94 -3.35 4.26
CA THR A 149 -6.76 -4.19 4.54
C THR A 149 -7.03 -5.68 4.31
N ILE A 150 -8.22 -6.16 4.70
CA ILE A 150 -8.62 -7.55 4.40
C ILE A 150 -8.80 -7.74 2.88
N GLY A 151 -9.42 -6.78 2.20
CA GLY A 151 -9.58 -6.79 0.74
C GLY A 151 -8.23 -6.85 0.01
N ASP A 152 -7.30 -5.98 0.40
CA ASP A 152 -5.93 -5.96 -0.13
C ASP A 152 -5.19 -7.28 0.16
N THR A 153 -5.34 -7.84 1.36
CA THR A 153 -4.73 -9.13 1.72
C THR A 153 -5.23 -10.27 0.84
N TYR A 154 -6.55 -10.38 0.61
CA TYR A 154 -7.10 -11.36 -0.32
C TYR A 154 -6.64 -11.10 -1.76
N PHE A 155 -6.55 -9.84 -2.17
CA PHE A 155 -6.09 -9.49 -3.52
C PHE A 155 -4.64 -9.93 -3.75
N ILE A 156 -3.74 -9.61 -2.81
CA ILE A 156 -2.31 -9.98 -2.88
C ILE A 156 -2.18 -11.50 -2.88
N LYS A 157 -2.86 -12.19 -1.95
CA LYS A 157 -2.89 -13.66 -1.89
C LYS A 157 -3.37 -14.28 -3.21
N ALA A 158 -4.39 -13.69 -3.86
CA ALA A 158 -4.88 -14.16 -5.16
C ALA A 158 -3.87 -14.00 -6.30
N THR A 159 -2.88 -13.11 -6.14
CA THR A 159 -1.81 -12.90 -7.12
C THR A 159 -0.54 -13.69 -6.82
N ASP A 160 -0.42 -14.27 -5.62
CA ASP A 160 0.68 -15.13 -5.23
C ASP A 160 0.53 -16.54 -5.84
N PRO A 161 1.46 -16.99 -6.70
CA PRO A 161 1.39 -18.32 -7.30
C PRO A 161 1.35 -19.49 -6.30
N ASP A 162 1.97 -19.33 -5.13
CA ASP A 162 2.13 -20.38 -4.13
C ASP A 162 0.98 -20.42 -3.11
N GLU A 163 0.32 -19.27 -2.87
CA GLU A 163 -0.74 -19.13 -1.86
C GLU A 163 -2.15 -18.96 -2.44
N SER A 164 -2.27 -18.63 -3.74
CA SER A 164 -3.54 -18.29 -4.37
C SER A 164 -4.58 -19.41 -4.32
N ARG A 165 -5.82 -19.02 -4.04
CA ARG A 165 -7.01 -19.87 -4.12
C ARG A 165 -8.01 -19.27 -5.10
N HIS A 166 -8.86 -20.15 -5.65
CA HIS A 166 -9.83 -19.78 -6.68
C HIS A 166 -10.74 -18.60 -6.26
N ASP A 167 -11.14 -18.55 -4.98
CA ASP A 167 -12.11 -17.57 -4.51
C ASP A 167 -11.48 -16.30 -3.91
N ASP A 168 -10.15 -16.18 -3.87
CA ASP A 168 -9.51 -15.04 -3.17
C ASP A 168 -9.85 -13.69 -3.84
N PHE A 169 -9.88 -13.62 -5.18
CA PHE A 169 -10.36 -12.40 -5.86
C PHE A 169 -11.83 -12.08 -5.55
N PHE A 170 -12.67 -13.09 -5.33
CA PHE A 170 -14.07 -12.87 -4.98
C PHE A 170 -14.18 -12.29 -3.56
N HIS A 171 -13.42 -12.82 -2.59
CA HIS A 171 -13.37 -12.27 -1.25
C HIS A 171 -12.80 -10.83 -1.24
N ALA A 172 -11.75 -10.55 -2.02
CA ALA A 172 -11.22 -9.20 -2.18
C ALA A 172 -12.31 -8.23 -2.66
N TYR A 173 -13.07 -8.63 -3.69
CA TYR A 173 -14.21 -7.86 -4.19
C TYR A 173 -15.28 -7.62 -3.12
N GLU A 174 -15.67 -8.64 -2.35
CA GLU A 174 -16.66 -8.47 -1.27
C GLU A 174 -16.22 -7.46 -0.22
N TYR A 175 -14.94 -7.49 0.18
CA TYR A 175 -14.40 -6.54 1.15
C TYR A 175 -14.27 -5.11 0.59
N TYR A 176 -13.87 -4.95 -0.67
CA TYR A 176 -13.89 -3.63 -1.31
C TYR A 176 -15.32 -3.08 -1.50
N MET A 177 -16.32 -3.94 -1.69
CA MET A 177 -17.72 -3.52 -1.72
C MET A 177 -18.22 -3.09 -0.32
N LYS A 178 -17.79 -3.76 0.75
CA LYS A 178 -18.06 -3.33 2.13
C LYS A 178 -17.39 -1.98 2.43
N GLU A 179 -16.13 -1.82 2.03
CA GLU A 179 -15.40 -0.55 2.11
C GLU A 179 -16.14 0.57 1.36
N LYS A 180 -16.63 0.30 0.15
CA LYS A 180 -17.42 1.26 -0.63
C LYS A 180 -18.68 1.69 0.12
N SER A 181 -19.41 0.74 0.69
CA SER A 181 -20.65 1.02 1.43
C SER A 181 -20.42 1.91 2.66
N ILE A 182 -19.31 1.72 3.37
CA ILE A 182 -18.99 2.57 4.53
C ILE A 182 -18.56 3.97 4.06
N LEU A 183 -17.71 4.05 3.02
CA LEU A 183 -17.24 5.32 2.43
C LEU A 183 -18.41 6.22 1.96
N GLU A 184 -19.49 5.64 1.42
CA GLU A 184 -20.69 6.39 1.02
C GLU A 184 -21.41 7.10 2.19
N THR A 185 -21.12 6.70 3.42
CA THR A 185 -21.72 7.28 4.63
C THR A 185 -20.73 8.11 5.45
N MET A 186 -19.45 8.14 5.06
CA MET A 186 -18.42 8.88 5.75
C MET A 186 -18.50 10.38 5.44
N THR A 187 -18.11 11.17 6.41
CA THR A 187 -18.03 12.64 6.36
C THR A 187 -16.66 13.10 6.80
N LEU A 188 -16.36 14.39 6.63
CA LEU A 188 -15.07 14.93 7.07
C LEU A 188 -14.85 14.83 8.58
N ASP A 189 -15.91 14.62 9.38
CA ASP A 189 -15.80 14.38 10.83
C ASP A 189 -15.33 12.94 11.15
N ASP A 190 -15.46 12.01 10.21
CA ASP A 190 -14.98 10.64 10.37
C ASP A 190 -13.48 10.51 10.06
N VAL A 191 -12.85 11.56 9.53
CA VAL A 191 -11.42 11.62 9.18
C VAL A 191 -10.78 12.86 9.82
N ASP A 192 -9.50 13.12 9.55
CA ASP A 192 -8.75 14.26 10.11
C ASP A 192 -9.22 15.65 9.65
N ARG A 193 -10.45 15.77 9.15
CA ARG A 193 -11.07 16.98 8.56
C ARG A 193 -10.31 17.60 7.38
N ASP A 194 -9.28 16.92 6.89
CA ASP A 194 -8.62 17.27 5.64
C ASP A 194 -9.56 16.93 4.47
N PRO A 195 -9.97 17.94 3.66
CA PRO A 195 -10.89 17.73 2.55
C PRO A 195 -10.34 16.84 1.43
N THR A 196 -9.05 16.50 1.45
CA THR A 196 -8.41 15.65 0.44
C THR A 196 -8.44 14.15 0.78
N VAL A 197 -8.60 13.79 2.06
CA VAL A 197 -8.51 12.40 2.53
C VAL A 197 -9.67 11.54 2.01
N LEU A 198 -10.93 11.99 2.16
CA LEU A 198 -12.08 11.24 1.66
C LEU A 198 -12.06 11.04 0.14
N PRO A 199 -11.78 12.08 -0.68
CA PRO A 199 -11.55 11.89 -2.11
C PRO A 199 -10.48 10.84 -2.44
N GLN A 200 -9.35 10.83 -1.72
CA GLN A 200 -8.30 9.83 -1.92
C GLN A 200 -8.79 8.41 -1.60
N PHE A 201 -9.58 8.23 -0.54
CA PHE A 201 -10.19 6.95 -0.21
C PHE A 201 -11.17 6.48 -1.28
N HIS A 202 -12.08 7.34 -1.74
CA HIS A 202 -13.00 7.01 -2.83
C HIS A 202 -12.25 6.61 -4.11
N ARG A 203 -11.23 7.38 -4.50
CA ARG A 203 -10.37 7.06 -5.63
C ARG A 203 -9.67 5.71 -5.44
N SER A 204 -9.14 5.44 -4.24
CA SER A 204 -8.48 4.16 -3.93
C SER A 204 -9.42 2.99 -4.06
N ASN A 205 -10.62 3.10 -3.49
CA ASN A 205 -11.62 2.05 -3.52
C ASN A 205 -12.10 1.77 -4.96
N LYS A 206 -12.36 2.82 -5.76
CA LYS A 206 -12.69 2.67 -7.19
C LYS A 206 -11.56 1.99 -7.96
N PHE A 207 -10.30 2.40 -7.74
CA PHE A 207 -9.15 1.72 -8.35
C PHE A 207 -9.13 0.22 -8.00
N ASN A 208 -9.22 -0.11 -6.71
CA ASN A 208 -9.23 -1.50 -6.22
C ASN A 208 -10.39 -2.32 -6.80
N LEU A 209 -11.62 -1.78 -6.79
CA LEU A 209 -12.79 -2.41 -7.39
C LEU A 209 -12.62 -2.62 -8.90
N GLY A 210 -12.06 -1.64 -9.59
CA GLY A 210 -11.77 -1.72 -11.02
C GLY A 210 -10.79 -2.85 -11.35
N VAL A 211 -9.68 -2.92 -10.62
CA VAL A 211 -8.66 -3.96 -10.81
C VAL A 211 -9.22 -5.35 -10.50
N VAL A 212 -9.88 -5.55 -9.36
CA VAL A 212 -10.42 -6.87 -8.99
C VAL A 212 -11.53 -7.32 -9.95
N CYS A 213 -12.42 -6.42 -10.37
CA CYS A 213 -13.46 -6.74 -11.34
C CYS A 213 -12.86 -7.16 -12.68
N SER A 214 -11.73 -6.58 -13.09
CA SER A 214 -11.02 -6.95 -14.32
C SER A 214 -10.51 -8.39 -14.29
N LYS A 215 -10.21 -8.93 -13.09
CA LYS A 215 -9.76 -10.31 -12.86
C LYS A 215 -10.92 -11.30 -12.74
N LEU A 216 -12.09 -10.86 -12.29
CA LEU A 216 -13.28 -11.70 -12.10
C LEU A 216 -14.14 -11.81 -13.38
N PRO A 217 -14.27 -13.00 -14.01
CA PRO A 217 -15.03 -13.14 -15.26
C PRO A 217 -16.48 -12.66 -15.18
N ASN A 218 -17.16 -12.90 -14.05
CA ASN A 218 -18.56 -12.53 -13.81
C ASN A 218 -18.76 -11.07 -13.36
N LYS A 219 -17.68 -10.31 -13.16
CA LYS A 219 -17.73 -8.88 -12.77
C LYS A 219 -16.98 -7.97 -13.76
N ARG A 220 -16.40 -8.55 -14.81
CA ARG A 220 -15.53 -7.85 -15.77
C ARG A 220 -16.18 -6.63 -16.41
N GLU A 221 -17.49 -6.66 -16.62
CA GLU A 221 -18.25 -5.53 -17.18
C GLU A 221 -18.22 -4.26 -16.32
N PHE A 222 -17.96 -4.36 -15.01
CA PHE A 222 -17.89 -3.21 -14.12
C PHE A 222 -16.50 -2.57 -14.06
N ALA A 223 -15.46 -3.29 -14.49
CA ALA A 223 -14.07 -2.87 -14.32
C ALA A 223 -13.76 -1.55 -15.04
N GLU A 224 -14.20 -1.40 -16.29
CA GLU A 224 -13.98 -0.19 -17.09
C GLU A 224 -14.56 1.05 -16.40
N LYS A 225 -15.78 0.96 -15.87
CA LYS A 225 -16.46 2.07 -15.20
C LYS A 225 -15.65 2.54 -13.98
N PHE A 226 -15.31 1.62 -13.08
CA PHE A 226 -14.57 1.94 -11.87
C PHE A 226 -13.18 2.52 -12.17
N LEU A 227 -12.45 1.96 -13.15
CA LEU A 227 -11.12 2.47 -13.53
C LEU A 227 -11.19 3.86 -14.17
N LYS A 228 -12.20 4.15 -15.00
CA LYS A 228 -12.40 5.50 -15.54
C LYS A 228 -12.72 6.52 -14.46
N GLU A 229 -13.62 6.18 -13.54
CA GLU A 229 -13.93 7.07 -12.40
C GLU A 229 -12.70 7.29 -11.50
N ALA A 230 -11.85 6.27 -11.31
CA ALA A 230 -10.60 6.41 -10.56
C ALA A 230 -9.58 7.32 -11.26
N VAL A 231 -9.51 7.31 -12.59
CA VAL A 231 -8.71 8.27 -13.37
C VAL A 231 -9.23 9.69 -13.16
N GLU A 232 -10.54 9.91 -13.29
CA GLU A 232 -11.16 11.23 -13.15
C GLU A 232 -10.92 11.81 -11.75
N ASP A 233 -11.03 10.98 -10.72
CA ASP A 233 -10.72 11.37 -9.34
C ASP A 233 -9.22 11.71 -9.18
N ALA A 234 -8.32 10.88 -9.72
CA ALA A 234 -6.88 11.13 -9.66
C ALA A 234 -6.49 12.45 -10.35
N GLN A 235 -7.09 12.75 -11.51
CA GLN A 235 -6.91 14.02 -12.21
C GLN A 235 -7.40 15.21 -11.39
N THR A 236 -8.58 15.07 -10.76
CA THR A 236 -9.15 16.11 -9.89
C THR A 236 -8.24 16.38 -8.69
N LEU A 237 -7.63 15.34 -8.14
CA LEU A 237 -6.68 15.41 -7.03
C LEU A 237 -5.27 15.83 -7.45
N LYS A 238 -4.98 15.89 -8.75
CA LYS A 238 -3.62 16.07 -9.30
C LYS A 238 -2.64 14.99 -8.78
N ASP A 239 -3.16 13.79 -8.55
CA ASP A 239 -2.40 12.62 -8.11
C ASP A 239 -1.88 11.85 -9.33
N TYR A 240 -0.85 12.42 -9.98
CA TYR A 240 -0.31 11.91 -11.24
C TYR A 240 0.29 10.51 -11.13
N ALA A 241 0.80 10.15 -9.94
CA ALA A 241 1.34 8.82 -9.68
C ALA A 241 0.24 7.76 -9.81
N ASN A 242 -0.93 8.01 -9.19
CA ASN A 242 -2.05 7.08 -9.28
C ASN A 242 -2.84 7.23 -10.59
N GLU A 243 -2.86 8.40 -11.23
CA GLU A 243 -3.41 8.54 -12.57
C GLU A 243 -2.66 7.62 -13.56
N LYS A 244 -1.32 7.69 -13.58
CA LYS A 244 -0.47 6.80 -14.39
C LYS A 244 -0.77 5.33 -14.11
N LYS A 245 -0.76 4.92 -12.83
CA LYS A 245 -1.06 3.54 -12.40
C LYS A 245 -2.46 3.08 -12.85
N THR A 246 -3.44 3.97 -12.83
CA THR A 246 -4.81 3.64 -13.25
C THR A 246 -4.92 3.49 -14.76
N TRP A 247 -4.20 4.31 -15.56
CA TRP A 247 -4.12 4.12 -17.01
C TRP A 247 -3.51 2.76 -17.39
N TRP A 248 -2.46 2.35 -16.67
CA TRP A 248 -1.85 1.03 -16.83
C TRP A 248 -2.87 -0.10 -16.61
N GLU A 249 -3.60 -0.08 -15.49
CA GLU A 249 -4.59 -1.11 -15.19
C GLU A 249 -5.81 -1.09 -16.13
N LEU A 250 -6.22 0.08 -16.59
CA LEU A 250 -7.25 0.20 -17.61
C LEU A 250 -6.79 -0.37 -18.97
N GLY A 251 -5.52 -0.17 -19.33
CA GLY A 251 -4.90 -0.84 -20.48
C GLY A 251 -4.90 -2.36 -20.34
N ASN A 252 -4.52 -2.87 -19.17
CA ASN A 252 -4.58 -4.30 -18.85
C ASN A 252 -6.01 -4.87 -18.95
N HIS A 253 -7.00 -4.10 -18.51
CA HIS A 253 -8.40 -4.46 -18.67
C HIS A 253 -8.78 -4.57 -20.15
N TYR A 254 -8.51 -3.54 -20.96
CA TYR A 254 -8.84 -3.54 -22.39
C TYR A 254 -8.15 -4.67 -23.15
N ARG A 255 -6.93 -5.04 -22.75
CA ARG A 255 -6.23 -6.20 -23.29
C ARG A 255 -6.99 -7.50 -23.01
N ARG A 256 -7.54 -7.67 -21.80
CA ARG A 256 -8.35 -8.86 -21.42
C ARG A 256 -9.69 -8.94 -22.17
N VAL A 257 -10.23 -7.80 -22.62
CA VAL A 257 -11.48 -7.75 -23.41
C VAL A 257 -11.24 -7.55 -24.91
N ASN A 258 -9.99 -7.73 -25.38
CA ASN A 258 -9.58 -7.65 -26.78
C ASN A 258 -9.94 -6.31 -27.46
N GLN A 259 -9.76 -5.19 -26.76
CA GLN A 259 -9.98 -3.84 -27.28
C GLN A 259 -8.65 -3.12 -27.56
N ASP A 260 -7.89 -3.64 -28.53
CA ASP A 260 -6.48 -3.26 -28.77
C ASP A 260 -6.26 -1.76 -29.00
N HIS A 261 -7.19 -1.09 -29.69
CA HIS A 261 -7.11 0.36 -29.92
C HIS A 261 -7.16 1.17 -28.62
N LEU A 262 -7.89 0.71 -27.61
CA LEU A 262 -7.96 1.36 -26.30
C LEU A 262 -6.74 1.04 -25.44
N VAL A 263 -6.14 -0.14 -25.57
CA VAL A 263 -4.85 -0.47 -24.94
C VAL A 263 -3.79 0.56 -25.34
N LYS A 264 -3.67 0.84 -26.64
CA LYS A 264 -2.73 1.86 -27.15
C LYS A 264 -3.06 3.25 -26.62
N ALA A 265 -4.34 3.61 -26.54
CA ALA A 265 -4.75 4.91 -26.00
C ALA A 265 -4.33 5.06 -24.52
N CYS A 266 -4.51 4.02 -23.71
CA CYS A 266 -4.05 3.99 -22.31
C CYS A 266 -2.53 4.13 -22.20
N GLN A 267 -1.76 3.35 -22.97
CA GLN A 267 -0.29 3.41 -23.00
C GLN A 267 0.25 4.78 -23.42
N ILE A 268 -0.44 5.48 -24.33
CA ILE A 268 -0.07 6.85 -24.73
C ILE A 268 -0.33 7.82 -23.58
N ARG A 269 -1.48 7.72 -22.90
CA ARG A 269 -1.84 8.59 -21.77
C ARG A 269 -0.87 8.41 -20.60
N GLU A 270 -0.59 7.17 -20.24
CA GLU A 270 0.41 6.82 -19.22
C GLU A 270 1.79 7.42 -19.53
N MET A 271 2.31 7.19 -20.74
CA MET A 271 3.61 7.74 -21.17
C MET A 271 3.64 9.27 -21.15
N ASN A 272 2.54 9.93 -21.48
CA ASN A 272 2.47 11.39 -21.43
C ASN A 272 2.60 11.89 -19.99
N ILE A 273 1.93 11.25 -19.03
CA ILE A 273 2.04 11.59 -17.60
C ILE A 273 3.46 11.36 -17.11
N ILE A 274 4.06 10.21 -17.45
CA ILE A 274 5.45 9.86 -17.09
C ILE A 274 6.39 11.01 -17.47
N ARG A 275 6.31 11.48 -18.71
CA ARG A 275 7.19 12.53 -19.24
C ARG A 275 6.88 13.91 -18.70
N GLN A 276 5.60 14.25 -18.54
CA GLN A 276 5.19 15.59 -18.08
C GLN A 276 5.50 15.83 -16.61
N HIS A 277 5.51 14.77 -15.80
CA HIS A 277 5.64 14.85 -14.34
C HIS A 277 6.93 14.23 -13.78
N GLY A 278 7.89 13.88 -14.64
CA GLY A 278 9.25 13.52 -14.23
C GLY A 278 9.41 12.12 -13.65
N PHE A 279 8.54 11.17 -14.00
CA PHE A 279 8.63 9.77 -13.57
C PHE A 279 9.63 8.98 -14.43
N HIS A 280 10.88 9.46 -14.53
CA HIS A 280 11.87 8.94 -15.50
C HIS A 280 12.17 7.44 -15.33
N GLU A 281 12.13 6.94 -14.10
CA GLU A 281 12.32 5.51 -13.78
C GLU A 281 11.26 4.60 -14.44
N ASP A 282 10.09 5.14 -14.74
CA ASP A 282 8.99 4.40 -15.37
C ASP A 282 8.98 4.47 -16.90
N GLU A 283 9.78 5.35 -17.51
CA GLU A 283 9.77 5.52 -18.97
C GLU A 283 10.28 4.26 -19.69
N LEU A 284 11.34 3.63 -19.18
CA LEU A 284 11.89 2.40 -19.77
C LEU A 284 10.91 1.22 -19.65
N PRO A 285 10.39 0.86 -18.45
CA PRO A 285 9.37 -0.20 -18.33
C PRO A 285 8.14 0.03 -19.21
N CYS A 286 7.61 1.26 -19.26
CA CYS A 286 6.45 1.58 -20.08
C CYS A 286 6.76 1.41 -21.59
N LEU A 287 7.96 1.77 -22.05
CA LEU A 287 8.38 1.54 -23.44
C LEU A 287 8.51 0.06 -23.79
N GLU A 288 9.10 -0.75 -22.89
CA GLU A 288 9.23 -2.19 -23.10
C GLU A 288 7.87 -2.87 -23.27
N GLU A 289 6.91 -2.53 -22.43
CA GLU A 289 5.57 -3.10 -22.46
C GLU A 289 4.77 -2.68 -23.70
N ARG A 290 4.98 -1.44 -24.17
CA ARG A 290 4.46 -0.99 -25.46
C ARG A 290 5.06 -1.76 -26.62
N ILE A 291 6.38 -2.01 -26.62
CA ILE A 291 7.05 -2.79 -27.66
C ILE A 291 6.50 -4.22 -27.68
N LYS A 292 6.38 -4.88 -26.51
CA LYS A 292 5.80 -6.22 -26.39
C LYS A 292 4.38 -6.26 -26.98
N PHE A 293 3.55 -5.28 -26.64
CA PHE A 293 2.18 -5.22 -27.18
C PHE A 293 2.14 -5.02 -28.71
N HIS A 294 2.92 -4.09 -29.26
CA HIS A 294 2.98 -3.90 -30.72
C HIS A 294 3.55 -5.13 -31.45
N LEU A 295 4.45 -5.88 -30.81
CA LEU A 295 5.00 -7.11 -31.35
C LEU A 295 3.92 -8.21 -31.45
N GLU A 296 3.08 -8.36 -30.43
CA GLU A 296 1.92 -9.26 -30.45
C GLU A 296 0.94 -8.92 -31.57
N MET A 297 0.73 -7.63 -31.81
CA MET A 297 -0.10 -7.11 -32.91
C MET A 297 0.58 -7.19 -34.29
N LYS A 298 1.84 -7.64 -34.36
CA LYS A 298 2.67 -7.69 -35.59
C LYS A 298 2.87 -6.33 -36.25
N GLU A 299 2.90 -5.27 -35.46
CA GLU A 299 3.10 -3.88 -35.90
C GLU A 299 4.58 -3.52 -35.88
N PHE A 300 5.36 -4.15 -36.77
CA PHE A 300 6.82 -4.09 -36.75
C PHE A 300 7.40 -2.68 -36.95
N ALA A 301 6.70 -1.81 -37.70
CA ALA A 301 7.13 -0.42 -37.89
C ALA A 301 7.14 0.37 -36.56
N GLU A 302 6.08 0.19 -35.75
CA GLU A 302 6.00 0.82 -34.42
C GLU A 302 6.99 0.18 -33.45
N CYS A 303 7.16 -1.14 -33.50
CA CYS A 303 8.18 -1.83 -32.70
C CYS A 303 9.58 -1.25 -32.96
N TYR A 304 9.94 -1.05 -34.23
CA TYR A 304 11.22 -0.47 -34.62
C TYR A 304 11.38 0.97 -34.10
N ARG A 305 10.34 1.80 -34.27
CA ARG A 305 10.33 3.20 -33.79
C ARG A 305 10.53 3.28 -32.27
N LEU A 306 9.79 2.47 -31.51
CA LEU A 306 9.87 2.43 -30.06
C LEU A 306 11.21 1.86 -29.57
N SER A 307 11.72 0.80 -30.22
CA SER A 307 13.02 0.19 -29.89
C SER A 307 14.18 1.17 -30.11
N LYS A 308 14.12 1.99 -31.16
CA LYS A 308 15.11 3.04 -31.38
C LYS A 308 15.12 4.04 -30.23
N ARG A 309 13.94 4.48 -29.77
CA ARG A 309 13.81 5.39 -28.62
C ARG A 309 14.34 4.76 -27.33
N LEU A 310 14.02 3.49 -27.07
CA LEU A 310 14.54 2.75 -25.92
C LEU A 310 16.08 2.71 -25.92
N LYS A 311 16.68 2.49 -27.10
CA LYS A 311 18.14 2.52 -27.28
C LYS A 311 18.76 3.90 -27.06
N GLU A 312 18.07 4.97 -27.44
CA GLU A 312 18.55 6.34 -27.20
C GLU A 312 18.61 6.64 -25.69
N LEU A 313 17.54 6.34 -24.95
CA LEU A 313 17.46 6.55 -23.51
C LEU A 313 18.50 5.75 -22.73
N THR A 314 18.62 4.45 -23.01
CA THR A 314 19.62 3.59 -22.35
C THR A 314 21.07 4.04 -22.60
N ASN A 315 21.36 4.64 -23.77
CA ASN A 315 22.68 5.20 -24.05
C ASN A 315 22.92 6.54 -23.34
N GLU A 316 21.87 7.34 -23.12
CA GLU A 316 21.94 8.59 -22.34
C GLU A 316 22.24 8.29 -20.86
N ASP A 317 21.56 7.32 -20.26
CA ASP A 317 21.81 6.87 -18.88
C ASP A 317 23.25 6.39 -18.67
N THR A 318 23.81 5.63 -19.62
CA THR A 318 25.24 5.24 -19.54
C THR A 318 26.19 6.43 -19.59
N LYS A 319 25.86 7.53 -20.29
CA LYS A 319 26.73 8.70 -20.36
C LYS A 319 26.73 9.51 -19.06
N GLU A 320 25.58 9.67 -18.42
CA GLU A 320 25.50 10.36 -17.12
C GLU A 320 26.26 9.61 -16.01
N TYR A 321 26.28 8.29 -16.06
CA TYR A 321 27.05 7.44 -15.14
C TYR A 321 28.57 7.67 -15.23
N TYR A 322 29.09 7.97 -16.43
CA TYR A 322 30.53 8.26 -16.61
C TYR A 322 30.92 9.72 -16.33
N VAL A 323 29.97 10.65 -16.24
CA VAL A 323 30.23 12.07 -15.96
C VAL A 323 30.17 12.38 -14.46
N THR A 324 29.40 11.62 -13.69
CA THR A 324 29.25 11.80 -12.23
C THR A 324 30.20 10.92 -11.39
N GLY A 325 30.87 9.96 -12.02
CA GLY A 325 31.86 9.07 -11.38
C GLY A 325 33.32 9.38 -11.68
N GLY A 326 33.65 10.60 -12.10
CA GLY A 326 35.00 11.06 -12.46
C GLY A 326 35.68 11.91 -11.38
#